data_AF-A0A5Q0NRE0-F1
#
_entry.id   AF-A0A5Q0NRE0-F1
#
_cell.length_a   1.000
_cell.length_b   1.000
_cell.length_c   1.000
_cell.angle_alpha   90.00
_cell.angle_beta   90.00
_cell.angle_gamma   90.00
#
_symmetry.space_group_name_H-M   'P 1'
#
loop_
_entity.id
_entity.type
_entity.pdbx_description
1 polymer ?
#
loop_
_entity_poly.entity_id
_entity_poly.type
_entity_poly.pdbx_seq_one_letter_code
_entity_poly.pdbx_strand_id
1 'polypeptide(L)'
;MAGLAHPYVAGLERVEAELDELAGLDPGFLSLADKRQALLSMARVSSRAQALESRVIACAEDVADAEGFRDAAAWLAHRAHASSTSVRRAQRLGLACEQRWHRVGAALGEGRMSIDQGHVVVAALDEVCCAGRLLEATAAEWADVLVRAEAYLVEQAVDFGPRALQRLGERLLEVVAPEWVDELEERRLRDAERAARRRTTLKVQRLGDGTALIKARVPESVALRLTTLLESFANPRREDAETAEPGADGRRVPYERRLGEAFCSLLESLDPSRLPLHGGDATAVVITMDLAALVEGLGSATLADGSRITAGEARRLACAANLVPAVLDTRSVPLDLGRATRLFSPGQRKALAIRDRECRASGCSIPATWCEAHHLRPWSEGGKTDLENGLLLCSHHHHLVHDDRYLHERMPNGDLRFARRT
;
A
#
# COMPACT_ATOMS: atom_id res chain seq x y z
N MET A 1 39.21 -38.83 36.89
CA MET A 1 37.84 -38.86 37.46
C MET A 1 36.87 -38.80 36.30
N ALA A 2 36.23 -39.92 35.93
CA ALA A 2 35.19 -39.93 34.90
C ALA A 2 34.13 -38.91 35.32
N GLY A 3 34.02 -37.81 34.57
CA GLY A 3 33.05 -36.76 34.84
C GLY A 3 31.66 -37.36 34.70
N LEU A 4 30.86 -37.31 35.76
CA LEU A 4 29.45 -37.70 35.70
C LEU A 4 28.79 -36.85 34.61
N ALA A 5 28.23 -37.50 33.59
CA ALA A 5 27.49 -36.81 32.54
C ALA A 5 26.37 -35.96 33.16
N HIS A 6 26.21 -34.73 32.66
CA HIS A 6 25.16 -33.83 33.14
C HIS A 6 23.78 -34.50 32.99
N PRO A 7 22.83 -34.32 33.94
CA PRO A 7 21.55 -35.03 33.91
C PRO A 7 20.74 -34.90 32.61
N TYR A 8 20.90 -33.78 31.88
CA TYR A 8 20.29 -33.62 30.55
C TYR A 8 20.86 -34.61 29.52
N VAL A 9 22.19 -34.76 29.47
CA VAL A 9 22.87 -35.64 28.50
C VAL A 9 22.55 -37.10 28.84
N ALA A 10 22.76 -37.50 30.10
CA ALA A 10 22.44 -38.85 30.54
C ALA A 10 20.95 -39.20 30.42
N GLY A 11 20.06 -38.20 30.50
CA GLY A 11 18.63 -38.37 30.30
C GLY A 11 18.27 -38.65 28.84
N LEU A 12 18.86 -37.90 27.90
CA LEU A 12 18.64 -38.07 26.47
C LEU A 12 19.21 -39.42 25.98
N GLU A 13 20.38 -39.84 26.47
CA GLU A 13 20.96 -41.16 26.17
C GLU A 13 20.02 -42.31 26.57
N ARG A 14 19.33 -42.19 27.72
CA ARG A 14 18.32 -43.18 28.13
C ARG A 14 17.10 -43.16 27.21
N VAL A 15 16.66 -42.00 26.77
CA VAL A 15 15.52 -41.89 25.83
C VAL A 15 15.86 -42.54 24.50
N GLU A 16 17.07 -42.32 23.98
CA GLU A 16 17.56 -42.97 22.75
C GLU A 16 17.58 -44.50 22.88
N ALA A 17 18.12 -45.02 23.99
CA ALA A 17 18.15 -46.46 24.24
C ALA A 17 16.75 -47.10 24.30
N GLU A 18 15.78 -46.44 24.95
CA GLU A 18 14.39 -46.92 25.01
C GLU A 18 13.70 -46.85 23.64
N LEU A 19 14.01 -45.84 22.82
CA LEU A 19 13.51 -45.75 21.44
C LEU A 19 14.07 -46.86 20.56
N ASP A 20 15.36 -47.20 20.71
CA ASP A 20 16.00 -48.31 20.00
C ASP A 20 15.35 -49.66 20.36
N GLU A 21 15.04 -49.87 21.64
CA GLU A 21 14.34 -51.08 22.09
C GLU A 21 12.92 -51.17 21.48
N LEU A 22 12.17 -50.06 21.51
CA LEU A 22 10.83 -50.00 20.90
C LEU A 22 10.85 -50.17 19.38
N ALA A 23 11.88 -49.67 18.70
CA ALA A 23 12.05 -49.79 17.25
C ALA A 23 12.25 -51.25 16.80
N GLY A 24 12.72 -52.13 17.70
CA GLY A 24 12.84 -53.57 17.46
C GLY A 24 11.51 -54.34 17.51
N LEU A 25 10.42 -53.71 17.98
CA LEU A 25 9.10 -54.34 18.09
C LEU A 25 8.25 -54.10 16.84
N ASP A 26 7.53 -55.14 16.38
CA ASP A 26 6.58 -55.00 15.27
C ASP A 26 5.21 -54.51 15.79
N PRO A 27 4.77 -53.27 15.42
CA PRO A 27 3.50 -52.71 15.87
C PRO A 27 2.27 -53.44 15.33
N GLY A 28 2.44 -54.35 14.36
CA GLY A 28 1.41 -55.22 13.83
C GLY A 28 0.76 -56.09 14.91
N PHE A 29 1.54 -56.56 15.89
CA PHE A 29 1.09 -57.44 16.97
C PHE A 29 0.35 -56.72 18.11
N LEU A 30 0.33 -55.39 18.13
CA LEU A 30 -0.41 -54.65 19.15
C LEU A 30 -1.93 -54.86 19.00
N SER A 31 -2.61 -55.04 20.13
CA SER A 31 -4.07 -55.05 20.17
C SER A 31 -4.64 -53.68 19.78
N LEU A 32 -5.94 -53.60 19.48
CA LEU A 32 -6.59 -52.31 19.20
C LEU A 32 -6.45 -51.33 20.37
N ALA A 33 -6.56 -51.82 21.61
CA ALA A 33 -6.41 -51.00 22.80
C ALA A 33 -4.97 -50.48 22.95
N ASP A 34 -3.98 -51.34 22.73
CA ASP A 34 -2.56 -50.97 22.82
C ASP A 34 -2.16 -50.04 21.68
N LYS A 35 -2.67 -50.24 20.46
CA LYS A 35 -2.46 -49.31 19.33
C LYS A 35 -2.97 -47.91 19.68
N ARG A 36 -4.17 -47.81 20.26
CA ARG A 36 -4.74 -46.53 20.69
C ARG A 36 -3.87 -45.86 21.76
N GLN A 37 -3.48 -46.62 22.80
CA GLN A 37 -2.65 -46.11 23.87
C GLN A 37 -1.26 -45.69 23.40
N ALA A 38 -0.66 -46.46 22.49
CA ALA A 38 0.64 -46.18 21.89
C ALA A 38 0.59 -44.89 21.07
N LEU A 39 -0.41 -44.70 20.20
CA LEU A 39 -0.55 -43.48 19.39
C LEU A 39 -0.69 -42.22 20.25
N LEU A 40 -1.50 -42.28 21.32
CA LEU A 40 -1.69 -41.14 22.23
C LEU A 40 -0.43 -40.86 23.06
N SER A 41 0.22 -41.92 23.57
CA SER A 41 1.47 -41.79 24.32
C SER A 41 2.59 -41.23 23.44
N MET A 42 2.71 -41.71 22.20
CA MET A 42 3.72 -41.25 21.23
C MET A 42 3.53 -39.77 20.90
N ALA A 43 2.28 -39.32 20.66
CA ALA A 43 1.97 -37.92 20.43
C ALA A 43 2.37 -37.04 21.64
N ARG A 44 2.10 -37.52 22.86
CA ARG A 44 2.49 -36.82 24.10
C ARG A 44 4.01 -36.79 24.28
N VAL A 45 4.71 -37.90 24.08
CA VAL A 45 6.18 -37.99 24.18
C VAL A 45 6.83 -37.08 23.15
N SER A 46 6.39 -37.12 21.89
CA SER A 46 6.88 -36.26 20.82
C SER A 46 6.71 -34.78 21.16
N SER A 47 5.52 -34.38 21.62
CA SER A 47 5.27 -32.99 22.03
C SER A 47 6.16 -32.56 23.20
N ARG A 48 6.37 -33.42 24.20
CA ARG A 48 7.25 -33.11 25.36
C ARG A 48 8.72 -33.04 24.98
N ALA A 49 9.17 -33.90 24.06
CA ALA A 49 10.54 -33.86 23.53
C ALA A 49 10.77 -32.53 22.77
N GLN A 50 9.83 -32.13 21.92
CA GLN A 50 9.90 -30.85 21.20
C GLN A 50 9.81 -29.63 22.14
N ALA A 51 9.03 -29.72 23.21
CA ALA A 51 8.98 -28.70 24.25
C ALA A 51 10.32 -28.57 24.98
N LEU A 52 10.95 -29.71 25.32
CA LEU A 52 12.28 -29.74 25.92
C LEU A 52 13.34 -29.16 24.97
N GLU A 53 13.31 -29.54 23.69
CA GLU A 53 14.19 -28.97 22.66
C GLU A 53 14.04 -27.45 22.58
N SER A 54 12.79 -26.96 22.50
CA SER A 54 12.48 -25.52 22.46
C SER A 54 13.07 -24.78 23.66
N ARG A 55 13.00 -25.39 24.85
CA ARG A 55 13.58 -24.82 26.07
C ARG A 55 15.10 -24.83 26.08
N VAL A 56 15.73 -25.93 25.66
CA VAL A 56 17.20 -26.03 25.61
C VAL A 56 17.76 -25.04 24.60
N ILE A 57 17.18 -24.95 23.40
CA ILE A 57 17.67 -24.04 22.36
C ILE A 57 17.48 -22.55 22.72
N ALA A 58 16.49 -22.23 23.56
CA ALA A 58 16.29 -20.87 24.06
C ALA A 58 17.44 -20.40 24.98
N CYS A 59 18.17 -21.34 25.59
CA CYS A 59 19.28 -21.06 26.51
C CYS A 59 20.67 -21.38 25.91
N ALA A 60 20.76 -21.68 24.61
CA ALA A 60 21.97 -22.18 23.95
C ALA A 60 22.68 -21.14 23.05
N GLU A 61 22.56 -19.85 23.37
CA GLU A 61 23.24 -18.79 22.61
C GLU A 61 24.77 -18.92 22.69
N ASP A 62 25.27 -19.38 23.83
CA ASP A 62 26.68 -19.70 24.08
C ASP A 62 27.23 -20.77 23.13
N VAL A 63 26.43 -21.76 22.73
CA VAL A 63 26.81 -22.77 21.73
C VAL A 63 27.03 -22.13 20.36
N ALA A 64 26.14 -21.20 19.97
CA ALA A 64 26.28 -20.49 18.70
C ALA A 64 27.51 -19.59 18.69
N ASP A 65 27.74 -18.84 19.78
CA ASP A 65 28.90 -17.98 19.94
C ASP A 65 30.21 -18.79 19.89
N ALA A 66 30.27 -19.92 20.60
CA ALA A 66 31.45 -20.77 20.65
C ALA A 66 31.82 -21.39 19.29
N GLU A 67 30.82 -21.67 18.44
CA GLU A 67 31.01 -22.30 17.13
C GLU A 67 30.88 -21.32 15.95
N GLY A 68 30.69 -20.02 16.20
CA GLY A 68 30.64 -18.98 15.17
C GLY A 68 29.36 -18.98 14.33
N PHE A 69 28.25 -19.46 14.88
CA PHE A 69 26.93 -19.38 14.23
C PHE A 69 26.18 -18.11 14.66
N ARG A 70 25.24 -17.65 13.82
CA ARG A 70 24.45 -16.44 14.09
C ARG A 70 23.57 -16.57 15.35
N ASP A 71 23.06 -17.77 15.60
CA ASP A 71 22.14 -18.09 16.69
C ASP A 71 22.08 -19.61 16.88
N ALA A 72 21.57 -20.05 18.04
CA ALA A 72 21.44 -21.46 18.41
C ALA A 72 20.61 -22.26 17.38
N ALA A 73 19.58 -21.64 16.80
CA ALA A 73 18.77 -22.27 15.76
C ALA A 73 19.54 -22.52 14.46
N ALA A 74 20.40 -21.59 14.04
CA ALA A 74 21.26 -21.76 12.88
C ALA A 74 22.24 -22.92 13.10
N TRP A 75 22.83 -22.98 14.30
CA TRP A 75 23.72 -24.08 14.69
C TRP A 75 23.00 -25.43 14.64
N LEU A 76 21.85 -25.56 15.31
CA LEU A 76 21.12 -26.82 15.39
C LEU A 76 20.58 -27.25 14.00
N ALA A 77 20.02 -26.32 13.22
CA ALA A 77 19.55 -26.62 11.88
C ALA A 77 20.68 -27.15 10.97
N HIS A 78 21.88 -26.57 11.09
CA HIS A 78 23.04 -27.02 10.34
C HIS A 78 23.54 -28.41 10.79
N ARG A 79 23.71 -28.60 12.10
CA ARG A 79 24.28 -29.83 12.69
C ARG A 79 23.33 -31.03 12.62
N ALA A 80 22.03 -30.81 12.81
CA ALA A 80 21.01 -31.85 12.78
C ALA A 80 20.36 -32.04 11.39
N HIS A 81 20.85 -31.32 10.36
CA HIS A 81 20.25 -31.32 9.01
C HIS A 81 18.74 -31.03 9.00
N ALA A 82 18.29 -30.17 9.93
CA ALA A 82 16.89 -29.86 10.15
C ALA A 82 16.46 -28.58 9.41
N SER A 83 15.15 -28.43 9.20
CA SER A 83 14.58 -27.22 8.62
C SER A 83 14.87 -26.00 9.52
N SER A 84 15.58 -25.01 8.97
CA SER A 84 15.87 -23.75 9.67
C SER A 84 14.59 -23.03 10.12
N THR A 85 13.49 -23.15 9.35
CA THR A 85 12.19 -22.60 9.72
C THR A 85 11.62 -23.28 10.96
N SER A 86 11.67 -24.62 11.01
CA SER A 86 11.16 -25.39 12.14
C SER A 86 11.96 -25.12 13.42
N VAL A 87 13.28 -25.14 13.32
CA VAL A 87 14.16 -24.91 14.48
C VAL A 87 14.02 -23.48 15.02
N ARG A 88 13.96 -22.46 14.15
CA ARG A 88 13.68 -21.07 14.58
C ARG A 88 12.29 -20.91 15.17
N ARG A 89 11.30 -21.69 14.72
CA ARG A 89 9.96 -21.72 15.31
C ARG A 89 10.03 -22.28 16.74
N ALA A 90 10.78 -23.37 16.96
CA ALA A 90 11.03 -23.94 18.30
C ALA A 90 11.77 -22.96 19.22
N GLN A 91 12.84 -22.32 18.74
CA GLN A 91 13.58 -21.31 19.53
C GLN A 91 12.70 -20.14 19.95
N ARG A 92 11.87 -19.60 19.04
CA ARG A 92 10.93 -18.53 19.37
C ARG A 92 9.92 -18.96 20.44
N LEU A 93 9.39 -20.18 20.34
CA LEU A 93 8.48 -20.72 21.35
C LEU A 93 9.17 -20.83 22.71
N GLY A 94 10.37 -21.40 22.76
CA GLY A 94 11.16 -21.52 23.98
C GLY A 94 11.46 -20.18 24.63
N LEU A 95 11.96 -19.21 23.85
CA LEU A 95 12.22 -17.86 24.34
C LEU A 95 10.96 -17.20 24.90
N ALA A 96 9.82 -17.33 24.21
CA ALA A 96 8.56 -16.74 24.68
C ALA A 96 8.09 -17.38 26.00
N CYS A 97 8.20 -18.70 26.14
CA CYS A 97 7.84 -19.42 27.37
C CYS A 97 8.78 -19.13 28.54
N GLU A 98 10.09 -19.00 28.29
CA GLU A 98 11.09 -18.71 29.32
C GLU A 98 11.10 -17.23 29.75
N GLN A 99 10.65 -16.31 28.89
CA GLN A 99 10.65 -14.88 29.19
C GLN A 99 9.31 -14.35 29.72
N ARG A 100 8.19 -14.94 29.29
CA ARG A 100 6.86 -14.35 29.55
C ARG A 100 5.74 -15.37 29.77
N TRP A 101 5.64 -16.38 28.92
CA TRP A 101 4.50 -17.32 28.88
C TRP A 101 4.79 -18.60 29.67
N HIS A 102 5.08 -18.44 30.96
CA HIS A 102 5.55 -19.54 31.82
C HIS A 102 4.51 -20.65 32.01
N ARG A 103 3.20 -20.35 32.03
CA ARG A 103 2.15 -21.39 32.15
C ARG A 103 2.04 -22.21 30.87
N VAL A 104 2.25 -21.59 29.71
CA VAL A 104 2.33 -22.29 28.43
C VAL A 104 3.53 -23.24 28.45
N GLY A 105 4.71 -22.74 28.89
CA GLY A 105 5.91 -23.56 29.05
C GLY A 105 5.69 -24.77 29.98
N ALA A 106 5.06 -24.57 31.13
CA ALA A 106 4.73 -25.65 32.07
C ALA A 106 3.76 -26.67 31.46
N ALA A 107 2.70 -26.21 30.79
CA ALA A 107 1.72 -27.10 30.15
C ALA A 107 2.33 -27.96 29.03
N LEU A 108 3.26 -27.39 28.26
CA LEU A 108 4.05 -28.10 27.25
C LEU A 108 4.97 -29.16 27.88
N GLY A 109 5.72 -28.79 28.94
CA GLY A 109 6.64 -29.71 29.62
C GLY A 109 5.94 -30.89 30.31
N GLU A 110 4.74 -30.66 30.84
CA GLU A 110 3.88 -31.69 31.45
C GLU A 110 3.14 -32.55 30.42
N GLY A 111 3.14 -32.15 29.14
CA GLY A 111 2.40 -32.83 28.07
C GLY A 111 0.87 -32.68 28.19
N ARG A 112 0.40 -31.62 28.85
CA ARG A 112 -1.01 -31.20 28.85
C ARG A 112 -1.36 -30.38 27.61
N MET A 113 -0.36 -29.85 26.92
CA MET A 113 -0.48 -29.09 25.68
C MET A 113 0.45 -29.70 24.62
N SER A 114 -0.04 -29.85 23.39
CA SER A 114 0.80 -30.27 22.25
C SER A 114 1.66 -29.11 21.75
N ILE A 115 2.74 -29.42 21.01
CA ILE A 115 3.63 -28.39 20.48
C ILE A 115 2.89 -27.40 19.56
N ASP A 116 1.94 -27.90 18.76
CA ASP A 116 1.19 -27.08 17.81
C ASP A 116 0.20 -26.16 18.52
N GLN A 117 -0.41 -26.62 19.62
CA GLN A 117 -1.20 -25.76 20.49
C GLN A 117 -0.31 -24.66 21.10
N GLY A 118 0.87 -25.01 21.60
CA GLY A 118 1.81 -24.04 22.18
C GLY A 118 2.17 -22.90 21.22
N HIS A 119 2.47 -23.23 19.96
CA HIS A 119 2.76 -22.20 18.95
C HIS A 119 1.58 -21.28 18.66
N VAL A 120 0.35 -21.82 18.59
CA VAL A 120 -0.86 -21.02 18.36
C VAL A 120 -1.16 -20.13 19.57
N VAL A 121 -1.05 -20.68 20.78
CA VAL A 121 -1.31 -19.95 22.02
C VAL A 121 -0.30 -18.80 22.20
N VAL A 122 0.99 -19.06 22.02
CA VAL A 122 2.01 -17.99 22.12
C VAL A 122 1.79 -16.90 21.06
N ALA A 123 1.42 -17.26 19.82
CA ALA A 123 1.13 -16.27 18.79
C ALA A 123 -0.05 -15.36 19.19
N ALA A 124 -1.14 -15.95 19.70
CA ALA A 124 -2.29 -15.18 20.18
C ALA A 124 -1.94 -14.28 21.38
N LEU A 125 -1.15 -14.78 22.33
CA LEU A 125 -0.71 -14.01 23.49
C LEU A 125 0.24 -12.87 23.12
N ASP A 126 1.13 -13.08 22.14
CA ASP A 126 2.01 -12.04 21.62
C ASP A 126 1.21 -10.96 20.88
N GLU A 127 0.15 -11.32 20.15
CA GLU A 127 -0.77 -10.35 19.54
C GLU A 127 -1.47 -9.47 20.59
N VAL A 128 -1.96 -10.08 21.68
CA VAL A 128 -2.52 -9.32 22.81
C VAL A 128 -1.47 -8.47 23.51
N CYS A 129 -0.26 -8.98 23.73
CA CYS A 129 0.85 -8.19 24.26
C CYS A 129 1.16 -6.97 23.38
N CYS A 130 1.07 -7.13 22.06
CA CYS A 130 1.26 -6.03 21.13
C CYS A 130 0.11 -5.03 21.13
N ALA A 131 -1.13 -5.50 21.32
CA ALA A 131 -2.33 -4.66 21.37
C ALA A 131 -2.29 -3.62 22.50
N GLY A 132 -1.75 -3.99 23.67
CA GLY A 132 -1.61 -3.08 24.82
C GLY A 132 -0.81 -1.82 24.51
N ARG A 133 0.12 -1.86 23.53
CA ARG A 133 0.90 -0.69 23.13
C ARG A 133 0.08 0.39 22.42
N LEU A 134 -1.12 0.05 21.95
CA LEU A 134 -2.02 0.99 21.30
C LEU A 134 -2.97 1.66 22.30
N LEU A 135 -3.22 1.03 23.44
CA LEU A 135 -4.26 1.41 24.39
C LEU A 135 -3.74 2.35 25.48
N GLU A 136 -4.65 3.11 26.09
CA GLU A 136 -4.37 3.94 27.28
C GLU A 136 -4.46 3.15 28.60
N ALA A 137 -4.06 1.88 28.57
CA ALA A 137 -3.96 1.04 29.76
C ALA A 137 -2.63 1.28 30.49
N THR A 138 -2.66 1.31 31.82
CA THR A 138 -1.44 1.29 32.61
C THR A 138 -0.72 -0.05 32.46
N ALA A 139 0.60 -0.05 32.70
CA ALA A 139 1.39 -1.29 32.65
C ALA A 139 0.86 -2.37 33.62
N ALA A 140 0.29 -1.96 34.76
CA ALA A 140 -0.28 -2.86 35.76
C ALA A 140 -1.59 -3.49 35.28
N GLU A 141 -2.50 -2.70 34.71
CA GLU A 141 -3.77 -3.20 34.14
C GLU A 141 -3.49 -4.17 32.99
N TRP A 142 -2.56 -3.83 32.10
CA TRP A 142 -2.25 -4.69 30.97
C TRP A 142 -1.54 -5.98 31.41
N ALA A 143 -0.70 -5.93 32.44
CA ALA A 143 -0.09 -7.13 32.99
C ALA A 143 -1.16 -8.13 33.51
N ASP A 144 -2.22 -7.64 34.16
CA ASP A 144 -3.34 -8.49 34.59
C ASP A 144 -4.07 -9.12 33.40
N VAL A 145 -4.34 -8.35 32.34
CA VAL A 145 -4.94 -8.86 31.10
C VAL A 145 -4.09 -9.99 30.50
N LEU A 146 -2.77 -9.84 30.44
CA LEU A 146 -1.88 -10.88 29.92
C LEU A 146 -1.88 -12.15 30.77
N VAL A 147 -1.92 -12.01 32.10
CA VAL A 147 -2.01 -13.13 33.03
C VAL A 147 -3.32 -13.89 32.86
N ARG A 148 -4.45 -13.19 32.68
CA ARG A 148 -5.76 -13.78 32.41
C ARG A 148 -5.84 -14.43 31.02
N ALA A 149 -5.28 -13.77 30.00
CA ALA A 149 -5.16 -14.28 28.64
C ALA A 149 -4.43 -15.63 28.58
N GLU A 150 -3.26 -15.70 29.22
CA GLU A 150 -2.47 -16.92 29.28
C GLU A 150 -3.21 -18.04 30.01
N ALA A 151 -3.77 -17.75 31.19
CA ALA A 151 -4.52 -18.72 31.98
C ALA A 151 -5.71 -19.29 31.18
N TYR A 152 -6.49 -18.41 30.54
CA TYR A 152 -7.64 -18.79 29.72
C TYR A 152 -7.23 -19.74 28.58
N LEU A 153 -6.25 -19.37 27.75
CA LEU A 153 -5.85 -20.22 26.63
C LEU A 153 -5.22 -21.56 27.07
N VAL A 154 -4.50 -21.59 28.19
CA VAL A 154 -3.96 -22.84 28.76
C VAL A 154 -5.08 -23.75 29.26
N GLU A 155 -6.13 -23.20 29.87
CA GLU A 155 -7.32 -23.96 30.29
C GLU A 155 -8.07 -24.52 29.06
N GLN A 156 -8.31 -23.69 28.05
CA GLN A 156 -8.99 -24.12 26.82
C GLN A 156 -8.20 -25.17 26.03
N ALA A 157 -6.86 -25.20 26.14
CA ALA A 157 -6.03 -26.17 25.42
C ALA A 157 -6.24 -27.62 25.87
N VAL A 158 -6.91 -27.86 27.00
CA VAL A 158 -7.28 -29.21 27.43
C VAL A 158 -8.31 -29.83 26.48
N ASP A 159 -9.28 -29.03 26.01
CA ASP A 159 -10.42 -29.51 25.22
C ASP A 159 -10.32 -29.16 23.72
N PHE A 160 -9.55 -28.12 23.37
CA PHE A 160 -9.53 -27.57 22.02
C PHE A 160 -8.21 -27.78 21.27
N GLY A 161 -8.28 -28.32 20.06
CA GLY A 161 -7.13 -28.43 19.16
C GLY A 161 -6.64 -27.08 18.59
N PRO A 162 -5.49 -27.07 17.87
CA PRO A 162 -4.82 -25.83 17.44
C PRO A 162 -5.70 -24.86 16.64
N ARG A 163 -6.52 -25.35 15.70
CA ARG A 163 -7.41 -24.49 14.90
C ARG A 163 -8.51 -23.83 15.74
N ALA A 164 -9.03 -24.52 16.75
CA ALA A 164 -10.04 -23.96 17.64
C ALA A 164 -9.41 -22.93 18.57
N LEU A 165 -8.23 -23.21 19.13
CA LEU A 165 -7.45 -22.24 19.90
C LEU A 165 -7.08 -20.99 19.10
N GLN A 166 -6.77 -21.13 17.80
CA GLN A 166 -6.51 -19.98 16.93
C GLN A 166 -7.72 -19.04 16.86
N ARG A 167 -8.92 -19.59 16.62
CA ARG A 167 -10.17 -18.82 16.60
C ARG A 167 -10.52 -18.20 17.95
N LEU A 168 -10.19 -18.88 19.05
CA LEU A 168 -10.32 -18.30 20.39
C LEU A 168 -9.32 -17.16 20.60
N GLY A 169 -8.09 -17.30 20.12
CA GLY A 169 -7.04 -16.28 20.14
C GLY A 169 -7.43 -15.00 19.40
N GLU A 170 -8.02 -15.13 18.21
CA GLU A 170 -8.50 -14.01 17.39
C GLU A 170 -9.50 -13.10 18.12
N ARG A 171 -10.26 -13.68 19.06
CA ARG A 171 -11.27 -12.99 19.89
C ARG A 171 -10.92 -12.97 21.37
N LEU A 172 -9.64 -13.18 21.71
CA LEU A 172 -9.22 -13.36 23.10
C LEU A 172 -9.59 -12.17 23.97
N LEU A 173 -9.39 -10.95 23.45
CA LEU A 173 -9.71 -9.71 24.15
C LEU A 173 -11.20 -9.55 24.43
N GLU A 174 -12.11 -10.07 23.60
CA GLU A 174 -13.55 -10.05 23.87
C GLU A 174 -13.89 -10.80 25.16
N VAL A 175 -13.08 -11.81 25.51
CA VAL A 175 -13.27 -12.61 26.72
C VAL A 175 -12.51 -12.05 27.91
N VAL A 176 -11.24 -11.69 27.71
CA VAL A 176 -10.35 -11.35 28.85
C VAL A 176 -10.30 -9.87 29.15
N ALA A 177 -10.67 -8.99 28.23
CA ALA A 177 -10.63 -7.55 28.45
C ALA A 177 -11.65 -6.82 27.55
N PRO A 178 -12.96 -7.17 27.66
CA PRO A 178 -14.00 -6.64 26.79
C PRO A 178 -14.08 -5.11 26.79
N GLU A 179 -13.71 -4.47 27.91
CA GLU A 179 -13.70 -3.02 28.07
C GLU A 179 -12.73 -2.29 27.11
N TRP A 180 -11.73 -2.99 26.57
CA TRP A 180 -10.72 -2.41 25.66
C TRP A 180 -10.96 -2.73 24.19
N VAL A 181 -11.97 -3.55 23.86
CA VAL A 181 -12.19 -4.03 22.48
C VAL A 181 -12.51 -2.87 21.54
N ASP A 182 -13.47 -2.03 21.90
CA ASP A 182 -13.91 -0.91 21.07
C ASP A 182 -12.78 0.12 20.86
N GLU A 183 -12.01 0.42 21.91
CA GLU A 183 -10.88 1.36 21.80
C GLU A 183 -9.77 0.77 20.91
N LEU A 184 -9.45 -0.51 21.06
CA LEU A 184 -8.42 -1.15 20.24
C LEU A 184 -8.82 -1.16 18.77
N GLU A 185 -10.07 -1.51 18.48
CA GLU A 185 -10.61 -1.50 17.13
C GLU A 185 -10.54 -0.09 16.54
N GLU A 186 -11.01 0.92 17.28
CA GLU A 186 -10.99 2.30 16.83
C GLU A 186 -9.55 2.75 16.51
N ARG A 187 -8.57 2.45 17.38
CA ARG A 187 -7.17 2.83 17.16
C ARG A 187 -6.55 2.12 15.96
N ARG A 188 -6.82 0.82 15.79
CA ARG A 188 -6.38 0.06 14.61
C ARG A 188 -6.95 0.65 13.32
N LEU A 189 -8.24 0.97 13.31
CA LEU A 189 -8.90 1.61 12.17
C LEU A 189 -8.30 3.00 11.88
N ARG A 190 -8.13 3.85 12.91
CA ARG A 190 -7.48 5.16 12.75
C ARG A 190 -6.07 5.06 12.17
N ASP A 191 -5.26 4.12 12.64
CA ASP A 191 -3.90 3.89 12.12
C ASP A 191 -3.92 3.37 10.67
N ALA A 192 -4.82 2.45 10.37
CA ALA A 192 -5.03 1.94 9.02
C ALA A 192 -5.47 3.05 8.05
N GLU A 193 -6.40 3.92 8.46
CA GLU A 193 -6.84 5.08 7.68
C GLU A 193 -5.70 6.06 7.42
N ARG A 194 -4.91 6.39 8.44
CA ARG A 194 -3.72 7.25 8.30
C ARG A 194 -2.70 6.64 7.35
N ALA A 195 -2.46 5.33 7.47
CA ALA A 195 -1.57 4.60 6.58
C ALA A 195 -2.10 4.57 5.14
N ALA A 196 -3.40 4.36 4.95
CA ALA A 196 -4.06 4.37 3.65
C ALA A 196 -3.93 5.74 2.97
N ARG A 197 -4.18 6.83 3.69
CA ARG A 197 -3.96 8.20 3.19
C ARG A 197 -2.51 8.43 2.78
N ARG A 198 -1.54 8.03 3.61
CA ARG A 198 -0.10 8.15 3.29
C ARG A 198 0.35 7.31 2.09
N ARG A 199 -0.27 6.15 1.87
CA ARG A 199 0.01 5.25 0.75
C ARG A 199 -0.78 5.58 -0.51
N THR A 200 -1.61 6.63 -0.48
CA THR A 200 -2.44 7.02 -1.62
C THR A 200 -1.55 7.48 -2.77
N THR A 201 -1.70 6.86 -3.94
CA THR A 201 -0.91 7.16 -5.14
C THR A 201 -1.79 7.01 -6.38
N LEU A 202 -1.52 7.81 -7.41
CA LEU A 202 -2.13 7.67 -8.73
C LEU A 202 -1.03 7.81 -9.78
N LYS A 203 -0.98 6.88 -10.73
CA LYS A 203 -0.05 6.88 -11.85
C LYS A 203 -0.83 6.76 -13.16
N VAL A 204 -0.48 7.58 -14.13
CA VAL A 204 -1.01 7.50 -15.50
C VAL A 204 0.13 7.12 -16.43
N GLN A 205 -0.03 6.04 -17.18
CA GLN A 205 0.95 5.55 -18.15
C GLN A 205 0.30 5.54 -19.53
N ARG A 206 0.87 6.27 -20.50
CA ARG A 206 0.41 6.25 -21.89
C ARG A 206 0.96 4.99 -22.60
N LEU A 207 0.15 4.34 -23.41
CA LEU A 207 0.53 3.10 -24.10
C LEU A 207 0.85 3.29 -25.59
N GLY A 208 0.44 4.42 -26.18
CA GLY A 208 0.79 4.79 -27.57
C GLY A 208 -0.18 4.26 -28.63
N ASP A 209 -1.15 3.44 -28.26
CA ASP A 209 -2.22 2.89 -29.10
C ASP A 209 -3.55 3.68 -28.99
N GLY A 210 -3.48 4.90 -28.47
CA GLY A 210 -4.66 5.71 -28.12
C GLY A 210 -5.21 5.44 -26.72
N THR A 211 -4.67 4.46 -25.99
CA THR A 211 -5.09 4.16 -24.62
C THR A 211 -4.07 4.63 -23.57
N ALA A 212 -4.53 4.76 -22.33
CA ALA A 212 -3.72 5.05 -21.16
C ALA A 212 -4.17 4.22 -19.96
N LEU A 213 -3.20 3.76 -19.17
CA LEU A 213 -3.42 3.00 -17.95
C LEU A 213 -3.40 3.93 -16.74
N ILE A 214 -4.52 4.01 -16.01
CA ILE A 214 -4.63 4.75 -14.76
C ILE A 214 -4.61 3.75 -13.60
N LYS A 215 -3.53 3.77 -12.80
CA LYS A 215 -3.35 2.92 -11.62
C LYS A 215 -3.43 3.78 -10.36
N ALA A 216 -4.49 3.59 -9.58
CA ALA A 216 -4.70 4.28 -8.33
C ALA A 216 -4.66 3.31 -7.14
N ARG A 217 -3.95 3.69 -6.08
CA ARG A 217 -4.07 3.12 -4.74
C ARG A 217 -4.72 4.20 -3.88
N VAL A 218 -5.91 3.94 -3.36
CA VAL A 218 -6.70 4.90 -2.57
C VAL A 218 -7.20 4.23 -1.29
N PRO A 219 -7.67 5.00 -0.28
CA PRO A 219 -8.34 4.42 0.87
C PRO A 219 -9.57 3.63 0.45
N GLU A 220 -9.89 2.57 1.21
CA GLU A 220 -10.99 1.65 0.88
C GLU A 220 -12.34 2.38 0.78
N SER A 221 -12.59 3.36 1.66
CA SER A 221 -13.78 4.21 1.59
C SER A 221 -13.89 5.02 0.29
N VAL A 222 -12.76 5.44 -0.28
CA VAL A 222 -12.72 6.15 -1.57
C VAL A 222 -12.89 5.18 -2.73
N ALA A 223 -12.29 3.98 -2.66
CA ALA A 223 -12.51 2.94 -3.66
C ALA A 223 -13.98 2.52 -3.72
N LEU A 224 -14.61 2.29 -2.57
CA LEU A 224 -16.04 1.98 -2.46
C LEU A 224 -16.90 3.09 -3.08
N ARG A 225 -16.61 4.35 -2.78
CA ARG A 225 -17.30 5.50 -3.36
C ARG A 225 -17.17 5.54 -4.89
N LEU A 226 -15.97 5.33 -5.43
CA LEU A 226 -15.75 5.27 -6.87
C LEU A 226 -16.54 4.13 -7.50
N THR A 227 -16.42 2.91 -6.96
CA THR A 227 -17.15 1.74 -7.47
C THR A 227 -18.66 1.98 -7.48
N THR A 228 -19.21 2.55 -6.40
CA THR A 228 -20.64 2.90 -6.32
C THR A 228 -21.05 3.89 -7.42
N LEU A 229 -20.22 4.91 -7.70
CA LEU A 229 -20.48 5.85 -8.80
C LEU A 229 -20.43 5.13 -10.15
N LEU A 230 -19.41 4.32 -10.41
CA LEU A 230 -19.26 3.60 -11.66
C LEU A 230 -20.42 2.64 -11.91
N GLU A 231 -20.88 1.93 -10.89
CA GLU A 231 -22.05 1.06 -10.97
C GLU A 231 -23.33 1.84 -11.32
N SER A 232 -23.45 3.11 -10.89
CA SER A 232 -24.60 3.97 -11.24
C SER A 232 -24.62 4.39 -12.72
N PHE A 233 -23.45 4.50 -13.36
CA PHE A 233 -23.31 4.73 -14.81
C PHE A 233 -23.39 3.42 -15.60
N ALA A 234 -22.86 2.33 -15.03
CA ALA A 234 -22.91 1.00 -15.60
C ALA A 234 -24.23 0.27 -15.31
N ASN A 235 -25.26 0.90 -14.73
CA ASN A 235 -26.52 0.20 -14.47
C ASN A 235 -27.26 -0.07 -15.79
N PRO A 236 -27.48 -1.34 -16.19
CA PRO A 236 -28.14 -1.70 -17.45
C PRO A 236 -29.60 -1.23 -17.56
N ARG A 237 -30.20 -0.73 -16.46
CA ARG A 237 -31.60 -0.27 -16.40
C ARG A 237 -31.80 1.22 -16.69
N ARG A 238 -30.75 1.97 -17.03
CA ARG A 238 -30.85 3.42 -17.35
C ARG A 238 -31.10 3.70 -18.83
N GLU A 239 -30.82 2.73 -19.69
CA GLU A 239 -31.33 2.71 -21.05
C GLU A 239 -32.51 1.76 -21.06
N ASP A 240 -33.60 2.14 -21.73
CA ASP A 240 -34.66 1.21 -22.07
C ASP A 240 -34.00 -0.06 -22.62
N ALA A 241 -34.26 -1.21 -22.00
CA ALA A 241 -33.67 -2.49 -22.39
C ALA A 241 -34.00 -2.89 -23.85
N GLU A 242 -34.78 -2.06 -24.56
CA GLU A 242 -35.14 -2.14 -25.97
C GLU A 242 -34.15 -1.40 -26.90
N THR A 243 -33.29 -0.50 -26.41
CA THR A 243 -32.36 0.30 -27.24
C THR A 243 -30.87 0.02 -27.01
N ALA A 244 -30.51 -0.91 -26.13
CA ALA A 244 -29.11 -1.32 -25.97
C ALA A 244 -28.67 -2.06 -27.25
N GLU A 245 -28.09 -1.33 -28.20
CA GLU A 245 -27.53 -1.91 -29.41
C GLU A 245 -26.55 -3.03 -29.00
N PRO A 246 -26.75 -4.27 -29.48
CA PRO A 246 -25.74 -5.29 -29.34
C PRO A 246 -24.43 -4.72 -29.90
N GLY A 247 -23.29 -5.04 -29.27
CA GLY A 247 -22.00 -4.82 -29.95
C GLY A 247 -22.09 -5.41 -31.37
N ALA A 248 -21.30 -4.90 -32.32
CA ALA A 248 -21.37 -5.29 -33.74
C ALA A 248 -21.32 -6.82 -34.02
N ASP A 249 -21.03 -7.63 -33.00
CA ASP A 249 -20.96 -9.10 -32.96
C ASP A 249 -22.08 -9.80 -32.13
N GLY A 250 -23.07 -9.08 -31.61
CA GLY A 250 -24.16 -9.64 -30.80
C GLY A 250 -23.76 -10.08 -29.38
N ARG A 251 -22.52 -9.80 -28.94
CA ARG A 251 -22.01 -10.24 -27.62
C ARG A 251 -22.21 -9.17 -26.55
N ARG A 252 -22.57 -9.62 -25.34
CA ARG A 252 -22.71 -8.75 -24.18
C ARG A 252 -21.34 -8.18 -23.80
N VAL A 253 -21.27 -6.86 -23.66
CA VAL A 253 -20.05 -6.15 -23.26
C VAL A 253 -19.58 -6.65 -21.87
N PRO A 254 -18.30 -7.06 -21.70
CA PRO A 254 -17.78 -7.52 -20.41
C PRO A 254 -17.93 -6.47 -19.30
N TYR A 255 -18.10 -6.92 -18.05
CA TYR A 255 -18.35 -6.04 -16.91
C TYR A 255 -17.25 -4.99 -16.72
N GLU A 256 -16.00 -5.40 -16.89
CA GLU A 256 -14.81 -4.56 -16.77
C GLU A 256 -14.78 -3.47 -17.86
N ARG A 257 -15.23 -3.78 -19.08
CA ARG A 257 -15.36 -2.80 -20.16
C ARG A 257 -16.46 -1.78 -19.87
N ARG A 258 -17.61 -2.23 -19.33
CA ARG A 258 -18.70 -1.33 -18.91
C ARG A 258 -18.27 -0.41 -17.77
N LEU A 259 -17.49 -0.91 -16.81
CA LEU A 259 -16.90 -0.08 -15.77
C LEU A 259 -15.89 0.93 -16.35
N GLY A 260 -15.12 0.56 -17.37
CA GLY A 260 -14.23 1.46 -18.09
C GLY A 260 -14.98 2.59 -18.81
N GLU A 261 -16.04 2.25 -19.54
CA GLU A 261 -16.93 3.21 -20.21
C GLU A 261 -17.61 4.13 -19.18
N ALA A 262 -18.13 3.56 -18.09
CA ALA A 262 -18.69 4.32 -16.96
C ALA A 262 -17.67 5.27 -16.32
N PHE A 263 -16.41 4.89 -16.24
CA PHE A 263 -15.34 5.74 -15.72
C PHE A 263 -15.08 6.94 -16.64
N CYS A 264 -15.07 6.74 -17.95
CA CYS A 264 -15.00 7.83 -18.93
C CYS A 264 -16.22 8.76 -18.79
N SER A 265 -17.44 8.22 -18.76
CA SER A 265 -18.67 9.03 -18.60
C SER A 265 -18.70 9.81 -17.29
N LEU A 266 -18.23 9.21 -16.19
CA LEU A 266 -18.11 9.89 -14.90
C LEU A 266 -17.17 11.10 -15.02
N LEU A 267 -16.00 10.95 -15.65
CA LEU A 267 -15.05 12.05 -15.84
C LEU A 267 -15.60 13.15 -16.75
N GLU A 268 -16.30 12.79 -17.82
CA GLU A 268 -16.93 13.74 -18.75
C GLU A 268 -18.12 14.49 -18.11
N SER A 269 -18.74 13.93 -17.08
CA SER A 269 -19.85 14.57 -16.33
C SER A 269 -19.41 15.60 -15.29
N LEU A 270 -18.10 15.72 -15.01
CA LEU A 270 -17.58 16.65 -14.02
C LEU A 270 -17.73 18.09 -14.51
N ASP A 271 -18.44 18.92 -13.73
CA ASP A 271 -18.58 20.35 -13.99
C ASP A 271 -17.24 21.08 -13.76
N PRO A 272 -16.58 21.60 -14.81
CA PRO A 272 -15.29 22.26 -14.67
C PRO A 272 -15.32 23.50 -13.78
N SER A 273 -16.48 24.14 -13.61
CA SER A 273 -16.65 25.31 -12.74
C SER A 273 -16.56 24.98 -11.25
N ARG A 274 -16.74 23.70 -10.88
CA ARG A 274 -16.64 23.20 -9.51
C ARG A 274 -15.28 22.58 -9.18
N LEU A 275 -14.36 22.55 -10.16
CA LEU A 275 -12.99 22.06 -9.95
C LEU A 275 -12.09 23.19 -9.44
N PRO A 276 -11.05 22.88 -8.63
CA PRO A 276 -10.07 23.87 -8.21
C PRO A 276 -9.42 24.59 -9.39
N LEU A 277 -9.18 25.90 -9.29
CA LEU A 277 -8.46 26.65 -10.32
C LEU A 277 -7.04 26.09 -10.51
N HIS A 278 -6.65 25.83 -11.76
CA HIS A 278 -5.32 25.34 -12.11
C HIS A 278 -4.53 26.48 -12.74
N GLY A 279 -3.52 27.00 -12.02
CA GLY A 279 -2.74 28.14 -12.49
C GLY A 279 -3.57 29.42 -12.69
N GLY A 280 -4.64 29.64 -11.92
CA GLY A 280 -5.47 30.85 -12.01
C GLY A 280 -6.48 30.88 -13.17
N ASP A 281 -6.70 29.76 -13.86
CA ASP A 281 -7.77 29.58 -14.85
C ASP A 281 -8.56 28.28 -14.53
N ALA A 282 -9.74 28.13 -15.13
CA ALA A 282 -10.54 26.91 -15.01
C ALA A 282 -9.77 25.69 -15.56
N THR A 283 -10.00 24.51 -14.98
CA THR A 283 -9.40 23.22 -15.42
C THR A 283 -9.95 22.80 -16.78
N ALA A 284 -9.57 23.51 -17.84
CA ALA A 284 -9.95 23.20 -19.22
C ALA A 284 -8.80 22.46 -19.92
N VAL A 285 -9.10 21.31 -20.52
CA VAL A 285 -8.18 20.65 -21.46
C VAL A 285 -8.09 21.53 -22.71
N VAL A 286 -6.92 22.12 -22.96
CA VAL A 286 -6.67 22.91 -24.16
C VAL A 286 -6.42 21.96 -25.34
N ILE A 287 -7.23 22.11 -26.38
CA ILE A 287 -7.09 21.39 -27.64
C ILE A 287 -6.59 22.37 -28.70
N THR A 288 -5.51 22.00 -29.39
CA THR A 288 -4.94 22.78 -30.51
C THR A 288 -5.19 22.05 -31.83
N MET A 289 -5.79 22.74 -32.80
CA MET A 289 -6.02 22.22 -34.14
C MET A 289 -6.21 23.34 -35.16
N ASP A 290 -6.04 23.01 -36.44
CA ASP A 290 -6.36 23.91 -37.54
C ASP A 290 -7.88 24.15 -37.62
N LEU A 291 -8.30 25.39 -37.88
CA LEU A 291 -9.71 25.76 -38.05
C LEU A 291 -10.34 25.03 -39.25
N ALA A 292 -9.60 24.86 -40.36
CA ALA A 292 -10.08 24.10 -41.51
C ALA A 292 -10.33 22.63 -41.12
N ALA A 293 -9.43 22.01 -40.34
CA ALA A 293 -9.61 20.65 -39.84
C ALA A 293 -10.80 20.51 -38.86
N LEU A 294 -11.12 21.58 -38.12
CA LEU A 294 -12.27 21.62 -37.20
C LEU A 294 -13.59 21.67 -37.98
N VAL A 295 -13.66 22.52 -39.00
CA VAL A 295 -14.84 22.79 -39.83
C VAL A 295 -15.10 21.67 -40.84
N GLU A 296 -14.07 21.19 -41.54
CA GLU A 296 -14.19 20.22 -42.65
C GLU A 296 -14.37 18.77 -42.18
N GLY A 297 -14.25 18.51 -40.88
CA GLY A 297 -14.45 17.16 -40.36
C GLY A 297 -13.20 16.30 -40.31
N LEU A 298 -12.19 16.62 -41.13
CA LEU A 298 -11.01 15.80 -41.43
C LEU A 298 -9.74 16.43 -40.84
N GLY A 299 -8.97 15.64 -40.09
CA GLY A 299 -7.70 16.08 -39.50
C GLY A 299 -7.48 15.55 -38.09
N SER A 300 -6.47 16.10 -37.42
CA SER A 300 -6.07 15.70 -36.06
C SER A 300 -5.88 16.92 -35.16
N ALA A 301 -6.20 16.77 -33.88
CA ALA A 301 -5.92 17.77 -32.86
C ALA A 301 -4.82 17.28 -31.90
N THR A 302 -4.15 18.23 -31.23
CA THR A 302 -3.13 17.95 -30.21
C THR A 302 -3.62 18.44 -28.84
N LEU A 303 -3.61 17.56 -27.85
CA LEU A 303 -3.94 17.90 -26.46
C LEU A 303 -2.77 18.65 -25.79
N ALA A 304 -3.01 19.31 -24.66
CA ALA A 304 -2.00 20.05 -23.91
C ALA A 304 -0.75 19.23 -23.52
N ASP A 305 -0.89 17.90 -23.40
CA ASP A 305 0.22 16.98 -23.11
C ASP A 305 0.94 16.44 -24.37
N GLY A 306 0.56 16.90 -25.56
CA GLY A 306 1.14 16.50 -26.85
C GLY A 306 0.52 15.26 -27.50
N SER A 307 -0.42 14.58 -26.84
CA SER A 307 -1.13 13.44 -27.45
C SER A 307 -2.04 13.88 -28.60
N ARG A 308 -2.22 13.00 -29.59
CA ARG A 308 -2.97 13.28 -30.83
C ARG A 308 -4.31 12.57 -30.83
N ILE A 309 -5.36 13.30 -31.17
CA ILE A 309 -6.73 12.79 -31.32
C ILE A 309 -7.31 13.18 -32.68
N THR A 310 -8.39 12.53 -33.12
CA THR A 310 -9.06 12.90 -34.37
C THR A 310 -9.81 14.23 -34.23
N ALA A 311 -10.06 14.93 -35.34
CA ALA A 311 -10.92 16.11 -35.34
C ALA A 311 -12.35 15.79 -34.85
N GLY A 312 -12.85 14.58 -35.11
CA GLY A 312 -14.15 14.11 -34.60
C GLY A 312 -14.17 13.97 -33.08
N GLU A 313 -13.12 13.40 -32.51
CA GLU A 313 -12.90 13.31 -31.06
C GLU A 313 -12.85 14.70 -30.42
N ALA A 314 -12.07 15.61 -31.02
CA ALA A 314 -11.93 16.98 -30.55
C ALA A 314 -13.27 17.73 -30.54
N ARG A 315 -14.09 17.57 -31.58
CA ARG A 315 -15.45 18.15 -31.64
C ARG A 315 -16.36 17.57 -30.56
N ARG A 316 -16.38 16.25 -30.37
CA ARG A 316 -17.21 15.61 -29.34
C ARG A 316 -16.85 16.14 -27.95
N LEU A 317 -15.56 16.18 -27.62
CA LEU A 317 -15.07 16.71 -26.34
C LEU A 317 -15.39 18.21 -26.17
N ALA A 318 -15.31 19.00 -27.24
CA ALA A 318 -15.70 20.42 -27.22
C ALA A 318 -17.21 20.62 -26.96
N CYS A 319 -18.07 19.75 -27.50
CA CYS A 319 -19.52 19.78 -27.25
C CYS A 319 -19.91 19.30 -25.85
N ALA A 320 -19.18 18.32 -25.29
CA ALA A 320 -19.55 17.68 -24.03
C ALA A 320 -18.98 18.37 -22.77
N ALA A 321 -17.80 18.99 -22.83
CA ALA A 321 -17.00 19.26 -21.63
C ALA A 321 -16.55 20.72 -21.42
N ASN A 322 -17.23 21.74 -21.99
CA ASN A 322 -16.81 23.15 -21.87
C ASN A 322 -15.30 23.36 -22.19
N LEU A 323 -14.74 22.53 -23.09
CA LEU A 323 -13.36 22.69 -23.52
C LEU A 323 -13.28 23.90 -24.45
N VAL A 324 -12.33 24.79 -24.18
CA VAL A 324 -12.14 26.01 -24.98
C VAL A 324 -11.24 25.65 -26.16
N PRO A 325 -11.75 25.54 -27.40
CA PRO A 325 -10.89 25.35 -28.55
C PRO A 325 -10.04 26.61 -28.75
N ALA A 326 -8.71 26.45 -28.77
CA ALA A 326 -7.82 27.52 -29.20
C ALA A 326 -7.83 27.54 -30.73
N VAL A 327 -8.91 28.09 -31.29
CA VAL A 327 -9.08 28.21 -32.74
C VAL A 327 -8.22 29.37 -33.22
N LEU A 328 -7.20 29.05 -34.01
CA LEU A 328 -6.46 30.06 -34.77
C LEU A 328 -7.39 30.64 -35.84
N ASP A 329 -7.44 31.97 -35.97
CA ASP A 329 -8.18 32.72 -37.02
C ASP A 329 -9.70 32.99 -36.80
N THR A 330 -10.16 33.19 -35.55
CA THR A 330 -11.45 33.85 -35.27
C THR A 330 -11.25 35.08 -34.36
N ARG A 331 -12.29 35.93 -34.19
CA ARG A 331 -12.26 37.24 -33.48
C ARG A 331 -11.12 37.33 -32.46
N SER A 332 -10.06 38.04 -32.85
CA SER A 332 -8.80 38.09 -32.11
C SER A 332 -9.01 38.63 -30.70
N VAL A 333 -8.70 37.82 -29.68
CA VAL A 333 -8.49 38.32 -28.33
C VAL A 333 -7.14 39.06 -28.36
N PRO A 334 -7.05 40.32 -27.89
CA PRO A 334 -5.77 40.99 -27.78
C PRO A 334 -4.84 40.19 -26.86
N LEU A 335 -3.81 39.57 -27.44
CA LEU A 335 -2.80 38.79 -26.71
C LEU A 335 -1.64 39.68 -26.23
N ASP A 336 -1.60 40.92 -26.68
CA ASP A 336 -0.69 41.96 -26.20
C ASP A 336 -1.51 43.08 -25.56
N LEU A 337 -1.47 43.13 -24.24
CA LEU A 337 -2.25 44.08 -23.43
C LEU A 337 -1.41 45.31 -23.04
N GLY A 338 -0.14 45.33 -23.42
CA GLY A 338 0.79 46.41 -23.15
C GLY A 338 0.92 46.65 -21.65
N ARG A 339 0.58 47.87 -21.22
CA ARG A 339 0.58 48.25 -19.80
C ARG A 339 -0.83 48.41 -19.18
N ALA A 340 -1.88 47.98 -19.87
CA ALA A 340 -3.27 48.15 -19.40
C ALA A 340 -3.58 47.30 -18.15
N THR A 341 -3.03 46.08 -18.07
CA THR A 341 -3.23 45.16 -16.96
C THR A 341 -1.93 44.51 -16.52
N ARG A 342 -1.68 44.48 -15.21
CA ARG A 342 -0.47 43.84 -14.65
C ARG A 342 -0.48 42.32 -14.83
N LEU A 343 -1.64 41.68 -14.70
CA LEU A 343 -1.74 40.21 -14.76
C LEU A 343 -2.01 39.75 -16.19
N PHE A 344 -1.37 38.65 -16.57
CA PHE A 344 -1.67 37.94 -17.82
C PHE A 344 -3.12 37.45 -17.79
N SER A 345 -3.86 37.76 -18.85
CA SER A 345 -5.25 37.29 -19.03
C SER A 345 -5.30 35.77 -19.23
N PRO A 346 -6.46 35.11 -19.00
CA PRO A 346 -6.63 33.68 -19.29
C PRO A 346 -6.22 33.30 -20.72
N GLY A 347 -6.54 34.13 -21.72
CA GLY A 347 -6.14 33.91 -23.12
C GLY A 347 -4.62 33.93 -23.31
N GLN A 348 -3.93 34.87 -22.69
CA GLN A 348 -2.46 34.93 -22.74
C GLN A 348 -1.82 33.73 -22.01
N ARG A 349 -2.38 33.30 -20.87
CA ARG A 349 -1.88 32.12 -20.16
C ARG A 349 -2.03 30.85 -20.99
N LYS A 350 -3.14 30.66 -21.71
CA LYS A 350 -3.32 29.55 -22.65
C LYS A 350 -2.30 29.61 -23.78
N ALA A 351 -2.06 30.79 -24.35
CA ALA A 351 -1.06 30.97 -25.39
C ALA A 351 0.37 30.66 -24.89
N LEU A 352 0.72 31.11 -23.68
CA LEU A 352 1.98 30.76 -23.02
C LEU A 352 2.09 29.25 -22.77
N ALA A 353 1.02 28.58 -22.33
CA ALA A 353 1.02 27.14 -22.10
C ALA A 353 1.23 26.33 -23.39
N ILE A 354 0.61 26.75 -24.49
CA ILE A 354 0.80 26.12 -25.81
C ILE A 354 2.25 26.30 -26.29
N ARG A 355 2.82 27.50 -26.11
CA ARG A 355 4.20 27.82 -26.53
C ARG A 355 5.25 27.12 -25.67
N ASP A 356 5.09 27.17 -24.36
CA ASP A 356 6.12 26.79 -23.40
C ASP A 356 6.06 25.31 -23.04
N ARG A 357 4.87 24.69 -23.01
CA ARG A 357 4.57 23.27 -22.68
C ARG A 357 4.97 22.79 -21.27
N GLU A 358 6.09 23.26 -20.77
CA GLU A 358 6.66 23.00 -19.44
C GLU A 358 7.32 24.26 -18.87
N CYS A 359 7.78 24.17 -17.62
CA CYS A 359 8.53 25.21 -16.95
C CYS A 359 9.79 25.54 -17.76
N ARG A 360 9.94 26.80 -18.18
CA ARG A 360 11.07 27.26 -19.00
C ARG A 360 12.37 27.45 -18.23
N ALA A 361 12.50 26.88 -17.04
CA ALA A 361 13.80 26.77 -16.37
C ALA A 361 14.59 25.61 -16.98
N SER A 362 15.86 25.84 -17.32
CA SER A 362 16.71 24.86 -18.01
C SER A 362 16.69 23.49 -17.29
N GLY A 363 16.16 22.47 -17.95
CA GLY A 363 16.11 21.09 -17.45
C GLY A 363 14.92 20.77 -16.53
N CYS A 364 13.95 21.68 -16.38
CA CYS A 364 12.75 21.43 -15.59
C CYS A 364 11.64 20.82 -16.44
N SER A 365 11.06 19.70 -16.00
CA SER A 365 9.97 18.99 -16.69
C SER A 365 8.59 19.19 -16.06
N ILE A 366 8.44 20.20 -15.19
CA ILE A 366 7.14 20.51 -14.59
C ILE A 366 6.21 21.05 -15.68
N PRO A 367 5.01 20.47 -15.88
CA PRO A 367 4.13 20.85 -16.98
C PRO A 367 3.64 22.30 -16.85
N ALA A 368 3.35 22.94 -18.00
CA ALA A 368 2.88 24.32 -18.09
C ALA A 368 1.64 24.58 -17.22
N THR A 369 0.77 23.58 -17.04
CA THR A 369 -0.43 23.64 -16.19
C THR A 369 -0.13 23.89 -14.71
N TRP A 370 1.10 23.62 -14.26
CA TRP A 370 1.58 23.85 -12.89
C TRP A 370 2.50 25.07 -12.79
N CYS A 371 2.55 25.87 -13.85
CA CYS A 371 3.43 27.02 -13.94
C CYS A 371 2.65 28.34 -13.80
N GLU A 372 3.36 29.34 -13.29
CA GLU A 372 2.95 30.72 -13.16
C GLU A 372 3.51 31.52 -14.34
N ALA A 373 2.71 32.43 -14.89
CA ALA A 373 3.16 33.34 -15.94
C ALA A 373 3.98 34.46 -15.33
N HIS A 374 5.23 34.56 -15.77
CA HIS A 374 6.25 35.46 -15.27
C HIS A 374 6.66 36.48 -16.33
N HIS A 375 6.89 37.73 -15.94
CA HIS A 375 7.38 38.77 -16.84
C HIS A 375 8.92 38.74 -16.92
N LEU A 376 9.50 38.56 -18.11
CA LEU A 376 10.95 38.62 -18.35
C LEU A 376 11.57 39.95 -17.91
N ARG A 377 10.98 41.05 -18.39
CA ARG A 377 11.20 42.38 -17.81
C ARG A 377 10.12 42.60 -16.77
N PRO A 378 10.46 42.76 -15.48
CA PRO A 378 9.47 42.98 -14.44
C PRO A 378 8.51 44.11 -14.77
N TRP A 379 7.23 43.92 -14.47
CA TRP A 379 6.21 44.96 -14.69
C TRP A 379 6.54 46.28 -13.98
N SER A 380 7.11 46.19 -12.77
CA SER A 380 7.60 47.33 -11.98
C SER A 380 8.68 48.14 -12.69
N GLU A 381 9.45 47.50 -13.58
CA GLU A 381 10.57 48.11 -14.29
C GLU A 381 10.20 48.53 -15.73
N GLY A 382 8.91 48.63 -16.03
CA GLY A 382 8.45 49.02 -17.36
C GLY A 382 8.09 47.84 -18.28
N GLY A 383 8.15 46.59 -17.79
CA GLY A 383 7.69 45.42 -18.55
C GLY A 383 6.23 45.53 -18.99
N LYS A 384 5.91 44.90 -20.12
CA LYS A 384 4.55 44.83 -20.68
C LYS A 384 3.95 43.45 -20.45
N THR A 385 2.64 43.35 -20.33
CA THR A 385 1.88 42.10 -20.27
C THR A 385 1.54 41.71 -21.71
N ASP A 386 2.59 41.32 -22.42
CA ASP A 386 2.60 40.87 -23.82
C ASP A 386 3.22 39.48 -23.85
N LEU A 387 2.85 38.64 -24.84
CA LEU A 387 3.32 37.25 -24.87
C LEU A 387 4.84 37.14 -24.99
N GLU A 388 5.48 38.05 -25.70
CA GLU A 388 6.94 38.10 -25.85
C GLU A 388 7.67 38.36 -24.53
N ASN A 389 7.04 39.10 -23.62
CA ASN A 389 7.58 39.39 -22.29
C ASN A 389 7.11 38.39 -21.23
N GLY A 390 6.29 37.40 -21.59
CA GLY A 390 5.83 36.34 -20.68
C GLY A 390 6.62 35.05 -20.85
N LEU A 391 6.85 34.31 -19.76
CA LEU A 391 7.23 32.89 -19.77
C LEU A 391 6.57 32.11 -18.63
N LEU A 392 6.51 30.79 -18.74
CA LEU A 392 6.03 29.92 -17.67
C LEU A 392 7.16 29.41 -16.77
N LEU A 393 7.00 29.56 -15.46
CA LEU A 393 7.87 29.01 -14.42
C LEU A 393 7.06 28.24 -13.37
N CYS A 394 7.52 27.06 -12.95
CA CYS A 394 6.89 26.35 -11.83
C CYS A 394 7.06 27.16 -10.54
N SER A 395 6.25 26.89 -9.51
CA SER A 395 6.28 27.67 -8.26
C SER A 395 7.70 27.82 -7.70
N HIS A 396 8.51 26.76 -7.67
CA HIS A 396 9.92 26.85 -7.23
C HIS A 396 10.72 27.85 -8.06
N HIS A 397 10.77 27.71 -9.39
CA HIS A 397 11.56 28.61 -10.23
C HIS A 397 10.98 30.03 -10.32
N HIS A 398 9.67 30.19 -10.11
CA HIS A 398 9.03 31.49 -10.02
C HIS A 398 9.42 32.24 -8.74
N HIS A 399 9.67 31.53 -7.62
CA HIS A 399 10.28 32.15 -6.45
C HIS A 399 11.79 32.41 -6.67
N LEU A 400 12.49 31.45 -7.29
CA LEU A 400 13.94 31.51 -7.51
C LEU A 400 14.36 32.69 -8.40
N VAL A 401 13.55 33.05 -9.40
CA VAL A 401 13.83 34.20 -10.29
C VAL A 401 13.72 35.55 -9.58
N HIS A 402 12.99 35.60 -8.46
CA HIS A 402 12.89 36.78 -7.59
C HIS A 402 13.86 36.72 -6.39
N ASP A 403 14.66 35.67 -6.26
CA ASP A 403 15.63 35.52 -5.17
C ASP A 403 16.95 36.23 -5.51
N ASP A 404 17.29 37.26 -4.74
CA ASP A 404 18.51 38.07 -4.93
C ASP A 404 19.81 37.26 -4.86
N ARG A 405 19.79 36.04 -4.31
CA ARG A 405 20.96 35.14 -4.24
C ARG A 405 21.26 34.46 -5.57
N TYR A 406 20.38 34.57 -6.56
CA TYR A 406 20.53 33.93 -7.86
C TYR A 406 20.61 34.95 -8.99
N LEU A 407 21.33 34.58 -10.04
CA LEU A 407 21.31 35.19 -11.35
C LEU A 407 20.53 34.26 -12.27
N HIS A 408 19.87 34.84 -13.25
CA HIS A 408 19.25 34.10 -14.33
C HIS A 408 19.69 34.66 -15.68
N GLU A 409 19.95 33.77 -16.62
CA GLU A 409 20.33 34.12 -17.99
C GLU A 409 19.34 33.44 -18.94
N ARG A 410 18.86 34.18 -19.94
CA ARG A 410 18.01 33.61 -20.99
C ARG A 410 18.87 32.94 -22.06
N MET A 411 18.71 31.64 -22.20
CA MET A 411 19.40 30.80 -23.19
C MET A 411 18.82 31.01 -24.60
N PRO A 412 19.58 30.66 -25.67
CA PRO A 412 19.11 30.79 -27.05
C PRO A 412 17.83 30.01 -27.38
N ASN A 413 17.56 28.92 -26.67
CA ASN A 413 16.33 28.13 -26.82
C ASN A 413 15.11 28.77 -26.12
N GLY A 414 15.31 29.88 -25.40
CA GLY A 414 14.28 30.62 -24.67
C GLY A 414 14.18 30.30 -23.18
N ASP A 415 14.94 29.33 -22.67
CA ASP A 415 14.90 28.92 -21.26
C ASP A 415 15.69 29.87 -20.35
N LEU A 416 15.37 29.86 -19.05
CA LEU A 416 16.17 30.52 -18.02
C LEU A 416 17.12 29.53 -17.36
N ARG A 417 18.42 29.83 -17.41
CA ARG A 417 19.45 29.16 -16.61
C ARG A 417 19.68 29.95 -15.34
N PHE A 418 19.63 29.27 -14.19
CA PHE A 418 19.89 29.88 -12.89
C PHE A 418 21.31 29.56 -12.43
N ALA A 419 22.01 30.56 -11.89
CA ALA A 419 23.31 30.41 -11.24
C ALA A 419 23.30 31.16 -9.90
N ARG A 420 23.92 30.61 -8.87
CA ARG A 420 24.02 31.32 -7.58
C ARG A 420 25.03 32.45 -7.69
N ARG A 421 24.71 33.63 -7.15
CA ARG A 421 25.67 34.72 -6.98
C ARG A 421 26.77 34.26 -6.02
N THR A 422 28.01 34.26 -6.49
CA THR A 422 29.22 34.03 -5.69
C THR A 422 29.60 35.27 -4.92
#